data_AF-A0A673GB05-F1
#
_entry.id   AF-A0A673GB05-F1
#
_cell.length_a   1.000
_cell.length_b   1.000
_cell.length_c   1.000
_cell.angle_alpha   90.00
_cell.angle_beta   90.00
_cell.angle_gamma   90.00
#
_symmetry.space_group_name_H-M   'P 1'
#
loop_
_entity.id
_entity.type
_entity.pdbx_description
1 polymer ?
#
loop_
_entity_poly.entity_id
_entity_poly.type
_entity_poly.pdbx_seq_one_letter_code
_entity_poly.pdbx_strand_id
1 'polypeptide(L)'
;STGAALCLQEWRKAHSRLAARSRRRKESQLFKELTALLPLDPSMDGQRDKASVIRLTIAYLHLRDLMNTIDSYALSMMTQSSPPSPGRKKRD
;
A
#
# COMPACT_ATOMS: atom_id res chain seq x y z
N SER A 1 -34.02 -39.43 -17.79
CA SER A 1 -32.78 -39.46 -16.98
C SER A 1 -31.78 -38.36 -17.38
N THR A 2 -31.65 -37.98 -18.65
CA THR A 2 -30.72 -36.95 -19.15
C THR A 2 -31.03 -35.50 -18.73
N GLY A 3 -32.31 -35.14 -18.54
CA GLY A 3 -32.71 -33.77 -18.16
C GLY A 3 -32.21 -33.31 -16.80
N ALA A 4 -32.16 -34.19 -15.80
CA ALA A 4 -31.66 -33.87 -14.46
C ALA A 4 -30.15 -33.62 -14.44
N ALA A 5 -29.38 -34.37 -15.24
CA ALA A 5 -27.93 -34.21 -15.35
C ALA A 5 -27.55 -32.86 -16.01
N LEU A 6 -28.29 -32.44 -17.04
CA LEU A 6 -28.10 -31.14 -17.69
C LEU A 6 -28.40 -29.98 -16.73
N CYS A 7 -29.53 -30.05 -16.01
CA CYS A 7 -29.89 -29.05 -15.00
C CYS A 7 -28.81 -28.91 -13.90
N LEU A 8 -28.28 -30.03 -13.39
CA LEU A 8 -27.20 -30.00 -12.41
C LEU A 8 -25.90 -29.40 -12.97
N GLN A 9 -25.61 -29.61 -14.25
CA GLN A 9 -24.45 -29.01 -14.91
C GLN A 9 -24.62 -27.49 -15.06
N GLU A 10 -25.81 -27.02 -15.44
CA GLU A 10 -26.14 -25.61 -15.53
C GLU A 10 -26.06 -24.90 -14.19
N TRP A 11 -26.58 -25.53 -13.13
CA TRP A 11 -26.50 -25.01 -11.76
C TRP A 11 -25.04 -24.85 -11.31
N ARG A 12 -24.20 -25.88 -11.53
CA ARG A 12 -22.76 -25.81 -11.20
C ARG A 12 -22.04 -24.69 -11.95
N LYS A 13 -22.34 -24.53 -13.25
CA LYS A 13 -21.80 -23.42 -14.05
C LYS A 13 -22.30 -22.07 -13.52
N ALA A 14 -23.57 -21.94 -13.15
CA ALA A 14 -24.14 -20.73 -12.58
C ALA A 14 -23.49 -20.35 -11.25
N HIS A 15 -23.34 -21.32 -10.35
CA HIS A 15 -22.68 -21.13 -9.06
C HIS A 15 -21.21 -20.71 -9.22
N SER A 16 -20.47 -21.35 -10.13
CA SER A 16 -19.09 -20.96 -10.47
C SER A 16 -19.02 -19.52 -11.00
N ARG A 17 -19.94 -19.12 -11.88
CA ARG A 17 -20.03 -17.73 -12.38
C ARG A 17 -20.28 -16.74 -11.25
N LEU A 18 -21.16 -17.05 -10.30
CA LEU A 18 -21.43 -16.20 -9.15
C LEU A 18 -20.20 -16.08 -8.24
N ALA A 19 -19.49 -17.18 -7.97
CA ALA A 19 -18.25 -17.17 -7.20
C ALA A 19 -17.17 -16.30 -7.89
N ALA A 20 -17.00 -16.42 -9.20
CA ALA A 20 -16.06 -15.59 -9.97
C ALA A 20 -16.44 -14.09 -9.93
N ARG A 21 -17.74 -13.77 -10.04
CA ARG A 21 -18.24 -12.39 -9.91
C ARG A 21 -17.98 -11.83 -8.52
N SER A 22 -18.23 -12.60 -7.46
CA SER A 22 -17.97 -12.20 -6.08
C SER A 22 -16.49 -11.85 -5.86
N ARG A 23 -15.57 -12.71 -6.34
CA ARG A 23 -14.13 -12.46 -6.28
C ARG A 23 -13.73 -11.16 -6.99
N ARG A 24 -14.21 -10.93 -8.22
CA ARG A 24 -13.94 -9.70 -8.98
C ARG A 24 -14.50 -8.45 -8.31
N ARG A 25 -15.70 -8.53 -7.71
CA ARG A 25 -16.29 -7.42 -6.97
C ARG A 25 -15.44 -7.06 -5.74
N LYS A 26 -15.04 -8.07 -4.96
CA LYS A 26 -14.18 -7.88 -3.79
C LYS A 26 -12.84 -7.27 -4.18
N GLU A 27 -12.21 -7.79 -5.23
CA GLU A 27 -10.95 -7.24 -5.76
C GLU A 27 -11.12 -5.76 -6.15
N SER A 28 -12.15 -5.41 -6.93
CA SER A 28 -12.40 -4.02 -7.32
C SER A 28 -12.70 -3.10 -6.13
N GLN A 29 -13.36 -3.61 -5.08
CA GLN A 29 -13.58 -2.86 -3.85
C GLN A 29 -12.25 -2.57 -3.14
N LEU A 30 -11.40 -3.59 -2.97
CA LEU A 30 -10.08 -3.44 -2.34
C LEU A 30 -9.19 -2.44 -3.10
N PHE A 31 -9.24 -2.43 -4.43
CA PHE A 31 -8.51 -1.43 -5.23
C PHE A 31 -9.01 0.00 -4.99
N LYS A 32 -10.32 0.20 -4.82
CA LYS A 32 -10.88 1.51 -4.48
C LYS A 32 -10.43 1.97 -3.11
N GLU A 33 -10.55 1.10 -2.10
CA GLU A 33 -10.09 1.38 -0.74
C GLU A 33 -8.59 1.70 -0.71
N LEU A 34 -7.77 0.91 -1.43
CA LEU A 34 -6.34 1.15 -1.52
C LEU A 34 -6.00 2.50 -2.18
N THR A 35 -6.74 2.90 -3.22
CA THR A 35 -6.51 4.18 -3.89
C THR A 35 -6.84 5.35 -2.95
N ALA A 36 -7.94 5.25 -2.19
CA ALA A 36 -8.35 6.27 -1.21
C ALA A 36 -7.37 6.42 -0.04
N LEU A 37 -6.54 5.41 0.24
CA LEU A 37 -5.50 5.46 1.27
C LEU A 37 -4.19 6.10 0.79
N LEU A 38 -3.97 6.20 -0.51
CA LEU A 38 -2.79 6.84 -1.06
C LEU A 38 -2.94 8.37 -0.98
N PRO A 39 -1.84 9.13 -0.79
CA PRO A 39 -1.88 10.59 -0.73
C PRO A 39 -2.07 11.19 -2.13
N LEU A 40 -3.27 11.06 -2.67
CA LEU A 40 -3.64 11.43 -4.03
C LEU A 40 -4.93 12.26 -4.03
N ASP A 41 -5.16 12.98 -5.12
CA ASP A 41 -6.42 13.71 -5.30
C ASP A 41 -7.58 12.70 -5.50
N PRO A 42 -8.65 12.75 -4.67
CA PRO A 42 -9.82 11.90 -4.81
C PRO A 42 -10.54 12.08 -6.16
N SER A 43 -10.32 13.18 -6.90
CA SER A 43 -10.86 13.36 -8.26
C SER A 43 -10.34 12.33 -9.27
N MET A 44 -9.22 11.66 -8.96
CA MET A 44 -8.60 10.65 -9.80
C MET A 44 -9.08 9.22 -9.50
N ASP A 45 -9.94 9.06 -8.48
CA ASP A 45 -10.53 7.78 -8.07
C ASP A 45 -11.53 7.30 -9.12
N GLY A 46 -11.07 6.43 -10.01
CA GLY A 46 -11.87 5.84 -11.08
C GLY A 46 -11.22 5.94 -12.46
N GLN A 47 -10.28 6.85 -12.66
CA GLN A 47 -9.50 6.96 -13.89
C GLN A 47 -8.23 6.09 -13.86
N ARG A 48 -7.71 5.77 -12.67
CA ARG A 48 -6.48 4.99 -12.50
C ARG A 48 -6.66 3.51 -12.77
N ASP A 49 -5.74 2.95 -13.55
CA ASP A 49 -5.68 1.51 -13.79
C ASP A 49 -5.10 0.76 -12.58
N LYS A 50 -5.50 -0.51 -12.43
CA LYS A 50 -5.09 -1.37 -11.30
C LYS A 50 -3.57 -1.51 -11.16
N ALA A 51 -2.84 -1.56 -12.28
CA ALA A 51 -1.40 -1.73 -12.23
C ALA A 51 -0.71 -0.46 -11.72
N SER A 52 -1.18 0.72 -12.13
CA SER A 52 -0.72 2.00 -11.60
C SER A 52 -0.99 2.13 -10.11
N VAL A 53 -2.15 1.69 -9.61
CA VAL A 53 -2.43 1.68 -8.17
C VAL A 53 -1.37 0.87 -7.41
N ILE A 54 -1.07 -0.37 -7.86
CA ILE A 54 -0.03 -1.22 -7.23
C ILE A 54 1.33 -0.52 -7.26
N ARG A 55 1.76 -0.04 -8.43
CA ARG A 55 3.07 0.62 -8.59
C ARG A 55 3.21 1.82 -7.65
N LEU A 56 2.18 2.64 -7.54
CA LEU A 56 2.18 3.81 -6.67
C LEU A 56 2.14 3.42 -5.19
N THR A 57 1.41 2.38 -4.82
CA THR A 57 1.44 1.85 -3.44
C THR A 57 2.85 1.40 -3.06
N ILE A 58 3.52 0.62 -3.91
CA ILE A 58 4.91 0.17 -3.65
C ILE A 58 5.85 1.38 -3.54
N ALA A 59 5.78 2.31 -4.49
CA ALA A 59 6.60 3.52 -4.48
C ALA A 59 6.36 4.37 -3.22
N TYR A 60 5.11 4.51 -2.78
CA TYR A 60 4.74 5.26 -1.58
C TYR A 60 5.30 4.62 -0.30
N LEU A 61 5.21 3.29 -0.16
CA LEU A 61 5.77 2.58 0.98
C LEU A 61 7.30 2.72 1.05
N HIS A 62 7.99 2.58 -0.08
CA HIS A 62 9.44 2.79 -0.14
C HIS A 62 9.82 4.24 0.18
N LEU A 63 9.09 5.22 -0.35
CA LEU A 63 9.35 6.63 -0.08
C LEU A 63 9.20 6.95 1.40
N ARG A 64 8.15 6.43 2.05
CA ARG A 64 7.94 6.65 3.49
C ARG A 64 9.07 6.07 4.34
N ASP A 65 9.59 4.90 3.97
CA ASP A 65 10.74 4.29 4.65
C ASP A 65 12.02 5.10 4.47
N LEU A 66 12.28 5.56 3.24
CA LEU A 66 13.40 6.46 2.93
C LEU A 66 13.32 7.76 3.73
N MET A 67 12.14 8.37 3.81
CA MET A 67 11.93 9.61 4.59
C MET A 67 12.23 9.40 6.07
N ASN A 68 11.71 8.32 6.69
CA ASN A 68 12.00 8.03 8.10
C ASN A 68 13.50 7.81 8.35
N THR A 69 14.19 7.18 7.40
CA THR A 69 15.62 6.94 7.49
C THR A 69 16.39 8.26 7.38
N ILE A 70 16.01 9.13 6.44
CA ILE A 70 16.59 10.47 6.29
C ILE A 70 16.37 11.29 7.55
N ASP A 71 15.17 11.27 8.13
CA ASP A 71 14.86 12.00 9.37
C ASP A 71 15.71 11.50 10.53
N SER A 72 15.93 10.19 10.63
CA SER A 72 16.83 9.58 11.63
C SER A 72 18.29 10.02 11.43
N TYR A 73 18.78 10.04 10.18
CA TYR A 73 20.12 10.55 9.88
C TYR A 73 20.25 12.03 10.18
N ALA A 74 19.26 12.85 9.81
CA ALA A 74 19.24 14.28 10.09
C ALA A 74 19.28 14.54 11.60
N LEU A 75 18.51 13.77 12.39
CA LEU A 75 18.52 13.86 13.85
C LEU A 75 19.87 13.43 14.45
N SER A 76 20.49 12.36 13.94
CA SER A 76 21.85 11.95 14.31
C SER A 76 22.88 13.06 14.05
N MET A 77 22.77 13.76 12.93
CA MET A 77 23.67 14.87 12.59
C MET A 77 23.43 16.09 13.49
N MET A 78 22.19 16.39 13.86
CA MET A 78 21.84 17.48 14.79
C MET A 78 22.25 17.18 16.24
N THR A 79 22.32 15.91 16.63
CA THR A 79 22.66 15.49 18.01
C THR A 79 24.16 15.22 18.21
N GLN A 80 24.96 15.17 17.14
CA GLN A 80 26.42 14.99 17.23
C GLN A 80 27.21 16.27 17.53
N SER A 81 26.59 17.43 17.71
CA SER A 81 27.27 18.65 18.12
C SER A 81 27.13 18.94 19.63
N SER A 82 27.88 18.21 20.46
CA SER A 82 28.40 18.81 21.70
C SER A 82 29.87 19.18 21.44
N PRO A 83 30.27 20.47 21.49
CA PRO A 83 31.68 20.82 21.38
C PRO A 83 32.43 20.24 22.60
N PRO A 84 33.66 19.70 22.43
CA PRO A 84 34.46 19.26 23.57
C PRO A 84 34.68 20.48 24.47
N SER A 85 34.23 20.38 25.72
CA SER A 85 34.39 21.44 26.71
C SER A 85 35.89 21.77 26.83
N PRO A 86 36.30 23.05 26.73
CA PRO A 86 37.69 23.40 26.91
C PRO A 86 38.07 23.07 28.36
N GLY A 87 38.93 22.07 28.50
CA GLY A 87 39.46 21.62 29.77
C GLY A 87 40.01 22.81 30.55
N ARG A 88 39.46 23.01 31.74
CA ARG A 88 39.89 23.98 32.74
C ARG A 88 41.37 23.71 33.05
N LYS A 89 42.30 24.49 32.48
CA LYS A 89 43.72 24.44 32.85
C LYS A 89 43.82 24.75 34.34
N LYS A 90 44.14 23.73 35.12
CA LYS A 90 44.53 23.86 36.53
C LYS A 90 45.82 24.68 36.50
N ARG A 91 45.74 25.89 37.04
CA ARG A 91 46.93 26.72 37.30
C ARG A 91 47.65 26.06 38.47
N ASP A 92 48.82 25.51 38.19
CA ASP A 92 49.84 25.25 39.20
C ASP A 92 50.47 26.57 39.65
#